data_AF-A0A9J6BQ29-F1
#
_entry.id   AF-A0A9J6BQ29-F1
#
_cell.length_a   1.000
_cell.length_b   1.000
_cell.length_c   1.000
_cell.angle_alpha   90.00
_cell.angle_beta   90.00
_cell.angle_gamma   90.00
#
_symmetry.space_group_name_H-M   'P 1'
#
loop_
_entity.id
_entity.type
_entity.pdbx_description
1 polymer ?
#
loop_
_entity_poly.entity_id
_entity_poly.type
_entity_poly.pdbx_seq_one_letter_code
_entity_poly.pdbx_strand_id
1 'polypeptide(L)'
;MCGKRNGKKVGEWYGPGSVAHVLKDAVKQASKENIDLASLHVYVSQDCTIYNQDIFDECYSNEIQTVPWKNNLPSTSSNSFTLSPSRNRSKVITWKQLILLIPLRLGHEKLNPIYSDCLKAMLSLEWCIGIIGGRPKHSLYFVGYQDDKLIHLDPHYSQSNIEIYPTSYPMFVFNPRKLNDEEARSLRIHASPLNSLKHLHIANDTHHPQNDDETEDDGIEDFVIV
;
A
#
# COMPACT_ATOMS: atom_id res chain seq x y z
N MET A 1 1.51 18.63 -4.18
CA MET A 1 1.96 17.30 -4.60
C MET A 1 2.75 16.63 -3.49
N CYS A 2 2.40 15.39 -3.13
CA CYS A 2 2.97 14.67 -1.97
C CYS A 2 4.49 14.44 -2.09
N GLY A 3 5.00 14.13 -3.29
CA GLY A 3 6.43 13.90 -3.52
C GLY A 3 7.32 15.10 -3.19
N LYS A 4 6.92 16.31 -3.61
CA LYS A 4 7.68 17.55 -3.33
C LYS A 4 7.82 17.85 -1.84
N ARG A 5 6.81 17.51 -1.02
CA ARG A 5 6.88 17.67 0.44
C ARG A 5 7.84 16.68 1.10
N ASN A 6 8.14 15.57 0.42
CA ASN A 6 9.12 14.56 0.82
C ASN A 6 10.49 14.78 0.15
N GLY A 7 10.77 15.99 -0.37
CA GLY A 7 12.06 16.34 -0.94
C GLY A 7 12.36 15.75 -2.33
N LYS A 8 11.38 15.08 -2.96
CA LYS A 8 11.57 14.39 -4.22
C LYS A 8 11.02 15.17 -5.41
N LYS A 9 11.75 15.17 -6.52
CA LYS A 9 11.34 15.78 -7.79
C LYS A 9 10.49 14.81 -8.61
N VAL A 10 9.78 15.36 -9.60
CA VAL A 10 9.06 14.53 -10.59
C VAL A 10 10.09 13.76 -11.43
N GLY A 11 9.86 12.47 -11.63
CA GLY A 11 10.76 11.57 -12.35
C GLY A 11 11.88 10.96 -11.50
N GLU A 12 12.05 11.38 -10.24
CA GLU A 12 12.98 10.70 -9.32
C GLU A 12 12.42 9.36 -8.84
N TRP A 13 13.32 8.41 -8.62
CA TRP A 13 12.97 7.13 -8.02
C TRP A 13 12.74 7.28 -6.50
N TYR A 14 11.77 6.50 -5.99
CA TYR A 14 11.40 6.46 -4.58
C TYR A 14 11.65 5.04 -4.07
N GLY A 15 12.46 4.93 -3.02
CA GLY A 15 12.57 3.69 -2.27
C GLY A 15 11.31 3.39 -1.46
N PRO A 16 11.09 2.12 -1.06
CA PRO A 16 9.89 1.70 -0.34
C PRO A 16 9.55 2.55 0.90
N GLY A 17 10.54 2.88 1.74
CA GLY A 17 10.31 3.74 2.90
C GLY A 17 9.78 5.13 2.51
N SER A 18 10.32 5.73 1.45
CA SER A 18 9.82 7.02 0.93
C SER A 18 8.39 6.90 0.40
N VAL A 19 8.09 5.83 -0.35
CA VAL A 19 6.74 5.58 -0.88
C VAL A 19 5.74 5.40 0.26
N ALA A 20 6.10 4.69 1.33
CA ALA A 20 5.23 4.48 2.48
C ALA A 20 4.77 5.80 3.12
N HIS A 21 5.69 6.74 3.32
CA HIS A 21 5.34 8.08 3.83
C HIS A 21 4.52 8.90 2.84
N VAL A 22 4.84 8.83 1.54
CA VAL A 22 4.05 9.49 0.49
C VAL A 22 2.61 8.95 0.46
N LEU A 23 2.43 7.64 0.62
CA LEU A 23 1.12 6.99 0.69
C LEU A 23 0.34 7.43 1.93
N LYS A 24 0.98 7.42 3.11
CA LYS A 24 0.39 7.95 4.37
C LYS A 24 -0.12 9.38 4.18
N ASP A 25 0.70 10.24 3.58
CA ASP A 25 0.34 11.62 3.29
C ASP A 25 -0.80 11.73 2.28
N ALA A 26 -0.78 10.94 1.21
CA ALA A 26 -1.80 10.94 0.17
C ALA A 26 -3.16 10.55 0.74
N VAL A 27 -3.23 9.46 1.51
CA VAL A 27 -4.47 9.02 2.18
C VAL A 27 -4.97 10.09 3.15
N LYS A 28 -4.08 10.71 3.93
CA LYS A 28 -4.44 11.79 4.87
C LYS A 28 -4.96 13.06 4.18
N GLN A 29 -4.56 13.34 2.95
CA GLN A 29 -5.13 14.46 2.18
C GLN A 29 -6.46 14.09 1.56
N ALA A 30 -6.53 12.91 0.94
CA ALA A 30 -7.74 12.44 0.27
C ALA A 30 -8.89 12.26 1.27
N SER A 31 -8.61 11.89 2.52
CA SER A 31 -9.61 11.77 3.59
C SER A 31 -10.30 13.08 3.98
N LYS A 32 -9.77 14.24 3.56
CA LYS A 32 -10.42 15.54 3.79
C LYS A 32 -11.60 15.79 2.85
N GLU A 33 -11.58 15.12 1.70
CA GLU A 33 -12.55 15.32 0.61
C GLU A 33 -13.40 14.06 0.36
N ASN A 34 -12.90 12.88 0.75
CA ASN A 34 -13.57 11.60 0.59
C ASN A 34 -13.86 10.96 1.96
N ILE A 35 -15.15 10.80 2.27
CA ILE A 35 -15.62 10.26 3.55
C ILE A 35 -15.24 8.79 3.75
N ASP A 36 -15.13 8.01 2.67
CA ASP A 36 -14.74 6.60 2.75
C ASP A 36 -13.27 6.45 3.14
N LEU A 37 -12.44 7.43 2.81
CA LEU A 37 -11.04 7.48 3.21
C LEU A 37 -10.85 8.10 4.61
N ALA A 38 -11.88 8.72 5.19
CA ALA A 38 -11.81 9.28 6.54
C ALA A 38 -11.72 8.21 7.63
N SER A 39 -12.25 7.02 7.37
CA SER A 39 -12.15 5.86 8.25
C SER A 39 -10.89 5.02 8.03
N LEU A 40 -10.06 5.34 7.02
CA LEU A 40 -8.80 4.65 6.74
C LEU A 40 -7.61 5.37 7.38
N HIS A 41 -6.75 4.61 8.05
CA HIS A 41 -5.53 5.08 8.66
C HIS A 41 -4.33 4.31 8.10
N VAL A 42 -3.25 5.03 7.79
CA VAL A 42 -1.97 4.45 7.36
C VAL A 42 -0.93 4.76 8.41
N TYR A 43 -0.42 3.72 9.06
CA TYR A 43 0.68 3.81 10.01
C TYR A 43 1.97 3.35 9.34
N VAL A 44 3.06 4.09 9.51
CA VAL A 44 4.39 3.71 9.03
C VAL A 44 5.26 3.53 10.28
N SER A 45 5.80 2.33 10.50
CA SER A 45 6.63 2.03 11.66
C SER A 45 7.91 2.85 11.66
N GLN A 46 8.39 3.22 12.84
CA GLN A 46 9.69 3.89 13.01
C GLN A 46 10.74 2.85 13.40
N ASP A 47 11.92 2.89 12.78
CA ASP A 47 13.04 2.01 13.13
C ASP A 47 12.66 0.52 13.23
N CYS A 48 11.88 0.04 12.26
CA CYS A 48 11.36 -1.35 12.22
C CYS A 48 10.53 -1.75 13.45
N THR A 49 10.06 -0.79 14.24
CA THR A 49 9.39 -0.99 15.53
C THR A 49 7.98 -0.42 15.49
N ILE A 50 7.03 -1.20 16.00
CA ILE A 50 5.62 -0.81 16.08
C ILE A 50 5.30 -0.46 17.53
N TYR A 51 4.85 0.78 17.75
CA TYR A 51 4.37 1.22 19.04
C TYR A 51 2.85 1.08 19.08
N ASN A 52 2.38 0.08 19.85
CA ASN A 52 0.94 -0.19 19.96
C ASN A 52 0.15 1.04 20.44
N GLN A 53 0.73 1.83 21.36
CA GLN A 53 0.07 3.02 21.87
C GLN A 53 -0.19 4.05 20.77
N ASP A 54 0.78 4.29 19.88
CA ASP A 54 0.61 5.22 18.75
C ASP A 54 -0.53 4.76 17.84
N ILE A 55 -0.61 3.46 17.54
CA ILE A 55 -1.70 2.90 16.74
C ILE A 55 -3.03 3.14 17.44
N PHE A 56 -3.12 2.85 18.74
CA PHE A 56 -4.35 3.08 19.50
C PHE A 56 -4.76 4.55 19.51
N ASP A 57 -3.82 5.46 19.71
CA ASP A 57 -4.10 6.90 19.76
C ASP A 57 -4.50 7.46 18.39
N GLU A 58 -3.93 6.96 17.28
CA GLU A 58 -4.26 7.40 15.92
C GLU A 58 -5.53 6.75 15.35
N CYS A 59 -5.82 5.49 15.73
CA CYS A 59 -6.94 4.72 15.18
C CYS A 59 -8.22 4.81 16.00
N TYR A 60 -8.16 5.06 17.31
CA TYR A 60 -9.36 5.32 18.10
C TYR A 60 -9.83 6.76 17.92
N SER A 61 -10.92 6.93 17.19
CA SER A 61 -11.57 8.24 17.08
C SER A 61 -12.67 8.40 18.12
N ASN A 62 -12.57 9.49 18.87
CA ASN A 62 -13.56 9.95 19.83
C ASN A 62 -14.56 10.91 19.16
N GLU A 63 -15.08 10.56 17.98
CA GLU A 63 -16.08 11.39 17.32
C GLU A 63 -17.48 11.14 17.90
N ILE A 64 -18.13 12.22 18.32
CA ILE A 64 -19.55 12.20 18.70
C ILE A 64 -20.35 12.17 17.39
N GLN A 65 -20.79 11.00 16.94
CA GLN A 65 -21.80 10.96 15.87
C GLN A 65 -23.11 11.59 16.38
N THR A 66 -23.38 12.84 15.99
CA THR A 66 -24.75 13.34 15.98
C THR A 66 -25.41 12.83 14.71
N VAL A 67 -26.22 11.78 14.82
CA VAL A 67 -27.05 11.31 13.70
C VAL A 67 -27.89 12.47 13.14
N PRO A 68 -27.82 12.79 11.84
CA PRO A 68 -28.41 14.03 11.29
C PRO A 68 -29.92 14.17 11.45
N TRP A 69 -30.66 13.06 11.57
CA TRP A 69 -32.12 13.08 11.54
C TRP A 69 -32.79 13.58 12.83
N LYS A 70 -32.06 13.65 13.96
CA LYS A 70 -32.63 14.11 15.25
C LYS A 70 -32.86 15.62 15.34
N ASN A 71 -32.41 16.41 14.36
CA ASN A 71 -32.56 17.87 14.37
C ASN A 71 -33.88 18.37 13.76
N ASN A 72 -34.72 17.49 13.20
CA ASN A 72 -35.97 17.86 12.53
C ASN A 72 -37.21 17.27 13.21
N LEU A 73 -37.35 17.41 14.54
CA LEU A 73 -38.65 17.21 15.19
C LEU A 73 -39.30 18.58 15.43
N PRO A 74 -40.50 18.86 14.87
CA PRO A 74 -41.16 20.13 15.08
C PRO A 74 -41.49 20.31 16.56
N SER A 75 -41.05 21.42 17.14
CA SER A 75 -41.34 21.81 18.51
C SER A 75 -42.82 22.16 18.66
N THR A 76 -43.66 21.17 18.99
CA THR A 76 -45.04 21.43 19.44
C THR A 76 -45.01 21.80 20.92
N SER A 77 -45.44 23.03 21.21
CA SER A 77 -45.60 23.59 22.54
C SER A 77 -46.80 22.99 23.26
N SER A 78 -46.57 22.17 24.29
CA SER A 78 -47.55 21.91 25.36
C SER A 78 -46.84 21.42 26.63
N ASN A 79 -47.17 22.07 27.75
CA ASN A 79 -46.50 22.05 29.05
C ASN A 79 -46.55 20.71 29.83
N SER A 80 -45.54 20.55 30.72
CA SER A 80 -45.44 19.68 31.93
C SER A 80 -45.40 18.16 31.70
N PHE A 81 -44.40 17.37 32.11
CA PHE A 81 -43.58 17.37 33.33
C PHE A 81 -42.11 17.05 33.02
N THR A 82 -41.23 17.59 33.87
CA THR A 82 -39.78 17.41 33.87
C THR A 82 -39.36 15.97 34.17
N LEU A 83 -38.91 15.25 33.14
CA LEU A 83 -37.76 14.36 33.23
C LEU A 83 -36.74 14.92 32.25
N SER A 84 -35.76 15.67 32.78
CA SER A 84 -34.61 16.13 32.00
C SER A 84 -33.99 14.89 31.36
N PRO A 85 -33.88 14.78 30.01
CA PRO A 85 -33.13 13.68 29.44
C PRO A 85 -31.69 13.95 29.84
N SER A 86 -31.23 13.26 30.88
CA SER A 86 -29.80 13.15 31.16
C SER A 86 -29.14 12.81 29.84
N ARG A 87 -28.40 13.79 29.32
CA ARG A 87 -27.78 13.78 28.02
C ARG A 87 -26.58 12.85 28.10
N ASN A 88 -26.82 11.56 28.36
CA ASN A 88 -25.85 10.50 28.18
C ASN A 88 -25.61 10.38 26.67
N ARG A 89 -24.81 11.31 26.14
CA ARG A 89 -24.09 11.11 24.88
C ARG A 89 -23.13 9.96 25.15
N SER A 90 -23.58 8.74 24.90
CA SER A 90 -22.72 7.57 24.85
C SER A 90 -21.64 7.87 23.82
N LYS A 91 -20.40 8.05 24.29
CA LYS A 91 -19.23 8.28 23.44
C LYS A 91 -19.04 7.01 22.61
N VAL A 92 -19.40 7.03 21.33
CA VAL A 92 -19.15 5.89 20.44
C VAL A 92 -17.70 5.97 20.02
N ILE A 93 -16.88 5.09 20.59
CA ILE A 93 -15.50 4.93 20.18
C ILE A 93 -15.52 4.13 18.87
N THR A 94 -14.95 4.69 17.81
CA THR A 94 -14.86 4.00 16.50
C THR A 94 -13.40 3.73 16.17
N TRP A 95 -13.13 2.55 15.62
CA TRP A 95 -11.80 2.13 15.16
C TRP A 95 -11.65 2.40 13.66
N LYS A 96 -10.61 3.14 13.29
CA LYS A 96 -10.23 3.32 11.88
C LYS A 96 -9.60 2.05 11.32
N GLN A 97 -9.93 1.72 10.08
CA GLN A 97 -9.27 0.64 9.35
C GLN A 97 -7.79 0.97 9.21
N LEU A 98 -6.91 0.01 9.41
CA LEU A 98 -5.47 0.22 9.49
C LEU A 98 -4.75 -0.44 8.32
N ILE A 99 -3.90 0.32 7.65
CA ILE A 99 -2.81 -0.18 6.80
C ILE A 99 -1.51 0.04 7.58
N LEU A 100 -0.78 -1.04 7.84
CA LEU A 100 0.45 -1.02 8.61
C LEU A 100 1.64 -1.22 7.68
N LEU A 101 2.42 -0.16 7.47
CA LEU A 101 3.62 -0.19 6.62
C LEU A 101 4.86 -0.32 7.49
N ILE A 102 5.67 -1.34 7.24
CA ILE A 102 6.90 -1.60 7.97
C ILE A 102 8.09 -1.57 7.00
N PRO A 103 8.76 -0.41 6.83
CA PRO A 103 9.99 -0.32 6.05
C PRO A 103 11.11 -1.09 6.76
N LEU A 104 11.69 -2.08 6.08
CA LEU A 104 12.77 -2.93 6.57
C LEU A 104 13.93 -2.99 5.58
N ARG A 105 15.15 -3.04 6.10
CA ARG A 105 16.35 -3.42 5.33
C ARG A 105 16.84 -4.80 5.77
N LEU A 106 16.61 -5.80 4.93
CA LEU A 106 16.87 -7.21 5.25
C LEU A 106 18.22 -7.74 4.73
N GLY A 107 19.09 -6.84 4.30
CA GLY A 107 20.41 -7.16 3.77
C GLY A 107 21.15 -5.93 3.25
N HIS A 108 22.41 -6.13 2.85
CA HIS A 108 23.22 -5.05 2.28
C HIS A 108 22.97 -4.93 0.77
N GLU A 109 23.53 -5.85 -0.01
CA GLU A 109 23.26 -5.98 -1.44
C GLU A 109 22.10 -6.92 -1.75
N LYS A 110 21.88 -7.91 -0.88
CA LYS A 110 21.01 -9.08 -1.12
C LYS A 110 20.28 -9.45 0.15
N LEU A 111 19.06 -9.96 -0.01
CA LEU A 111 18.28 -10.52 1.09
C LEU A 111 19.13 -11.54 1.85
N ASN A 112 19.28 -11.34 3.16
CA ASN A 112 19.93 -12.32 4.00
C ASN A 112 18.99 -13.54 4.15
N PRO A 113 19.41 -14.76 3.77
CA PRO A 113 18.54 -15.93 3.77
C PRO A 113 17.94 -16.27 5.14
N ILE A 114 18.50 -15.78 6.26
CA ILE A 114 17.92 -15.98 7.60
C ILE A 114 16.49 -15.43 7.71
N TYR A 115 16.13 -14.43 6.89
CA TYR A 115 14.80 -13.81 6.91
C TYR A 115 13.79 -14.54 6.00
N SER A 116 14.25 -15.51 5.21
CA SER A 116 13.46 -16.23 4.22
C SER A 116 12.17 -16.81 4.77
N ASP A 117 12.28 -17.57 5.87
CA ASP A 117 11.13 -18.27 6.43
C ASP A 117 10.18 -17.30 7.13
N CYS A 118 10.70 -16.23 7.73
CA CYS A 118 9.88 -15.17 8.32
C CYS A 118 9.07 -14.44 7.24
N LEU A 119 9.68 -14.11 6.09
CA LEU A 119 8.97 -13.50 4.97
C LEU A 119 7.87 -14.39 4.39
N LYS A 120 8.16 -15.70 4.22
CA LYS A 120 7.15 -16.68 3.79
C LYS A 120 6.01 -16.79 4.80
N ALA A 121 6.33 -16.84 6.10
CA ALA A 121 5.31 -16.87 7.16
C ALA A 121 4.44 -15.60 7.15
N MET A 122 5.04 -14.45 6.91
CA MET A 122 4.33 -13.16 6.82
C MET A 122 3.41 -13.08 5.60
N LEU A 123 3.89 -13.49 4.42
CA LEU A 123 3.07 -13.60 3.20
C LEU A 123 1.95 -14.65 3.34
N SER A 124 2.01 -15.53 4.34
CA SER A 124 0.95 -16.51 4.64
C SER A 124 -0.15 -15.94 5.55
N LEU A 125 0.04 -14.74 6.12
CA LEU A 125 -0.97 -14.11 6.97
C LEU A 125 -2.15 -13.62 6.13
N GLU A 126 -3.38 -13.85 6.60
CA GLU A 126 -4.61 -13.42 5.93
C GLU A 126 -4.67 -11.89 5.70
N TRP A 127 -4.04 -11.13 6.60
CA TRP A 127 -4.03 -9.67 6.59
C TRP A 127 -2.80 -9.08 5.90
N CYS A 128 -1.81 -9.88 5.49
CA CYS A 128 -0.68 -9.35 4.75
C CYS A 128 -1.15 -8.99 3.35
N ILE A 129 -0.96 -7.73 2.97
CA ILE A 129 -1.30 -7.27 1.61
C ILE A 129 -0.07 -7.22 0.71
N GLY A 130 1.01 -7.89 1.10
CA GLY A 130 2.20 -8.11 0.27
C GLY A 130 3.39 -7.25 0.66
N ILE A 131 4.40 -7.31 -0.19
CA ILE A 131 5.69 -6.65 0.02
C ILE A 131 6.01 -5.82 -1.21
N ILE A 132 6.32 -4.54 -1.05
CA ILE A 132 6.91 -3.73 -2.12
C ILE A 132 8.43 -3.64 -1.91
N GLY A 133 9.19 -3.72 -2.98
CA GLY A 133 10.65 -3.65 -2.93
C GLY A 133 11.27 -3.65 -4.31
N GLY A 134 12.55 -3.96 -4.38
CA GLY A 134 13.29 -4.07 -5.64
C GLY A 134 14.51 -3.17 -5.66
N ARG A 135 15.08 -2.98 -6.85
CA ARG A 135 16.24 -2.09 -7.05
C ARG A 135 15.77 -0.76 -7.64
N PRO A 136 16.59 0.30 -7.57
CA PRO A 136 16.40 1.48 -8.39
C PRO A 136 15.96 1.13 -9.82
N LYS A 137 14.86 1.74 -10.28
CA LYS A 137 14.24 1.51 -11.60
C LYS A 137 13.77 0.06 -11.90
N HIS A 138 13.77 -0.82 -10.89
CA HIS A 138 13.33 -2.22 -10.95
C HIS A 138 12.47 -2.58 -9.73
N SER A 139 11.38 -1.86 -9.49
CA SER A 139 10.46 -2.09 -8.36
C SER A 139 9.48 -3.22 -8.62
N LEU A 140 9.27 -4.11 -7.65
CA LEU A 140 8.34 -5.24 -7.73
C LEU A 140 7.37 -5.21 -6.56
N TYR A 141 6.21 -5.83 -6.75
CA TYR A 141 5.21 -6.06 -5.69
C TYR A 141 4.98 -7.55 -5.50
N PHE A 142 5.45 -8.10 -4.39
CA PHE A 142 5.36 -9.52 -4.05
C PHE A 142 4.04 -9.80 -3.32
N VAL A 143 3.27 -10.75 -3.84
CA VAL A 143 1.91 -11.09 -3.37
C VAL A 143 1.84 -12.45 -2.68
N GLY A 144 2.90 -13.24 -2.74
CA GLY A 144 2.91 -14.58 -2.16
C GLY A 144 4.18 -15.33 -2.49
N TYR A 145 4.16 -16.64 -2.26
CA TYR A 145 5.28 -17.52 -2.55
C TYR A 145 4.80 -18.93 -2.94
N GLN A 146 5.67 -19.67 -3.60
CA GLN A 146 5.57 -21.09 -3.86
C GLN A 146 6.95 -21.70 -3.71
N ASP A 147 7.07 -22.72 -2.85
CA ASP A 147 8.36 -23.30 -2.45
C ASP A 147 9.33 -22.18 -1.97
N ASP A 148 10.50 -22.09 -2.57
CA ASP A 148 11.49 -21.01 -2.31
C ASP A 148 11.45 -19.91 -3.38
N LYS A 149 10.30 -19.67 -4.01
CA LYS A 149 10.08 -18.61 -4.99
C LYS A 149 9.01 -17.64 -4.54
N LEU A 150 9.27 -16.35 -4.65
CA LEU A 150 8.29 -15.29 -4.44
C LEU A 150 7.51 -15.00 -5.72
N ILE A 151 6.20 -14.90 -5.59
CA ILE A 151 5.27 -14.52 -6.66
C ILE A 151 5.10 -13.01 -6.61
N HIS A 152 5.25 -12.33 -7.76
CA HIS A 152 5.20 -10.88 -7.84
C HIS A 152 4.54 -10.35 -9.10
N LEU A 153 4.11 -9.10 -9.01
CA LEU A 153 3.66 -8.25 -10.10
C LEU A 153 4.79 -7.29 -10.49
N ASP A 154 5.02 -7.17 -11.80
CA ASP A 154 6.04 -6.32 -12.39
C ASP A 154 5.39 -5.12 -13.14
N PRO A 155 5.59 -3.87 -12.69
CA PRO A 155 5.01 -2.68 -13.31
C PRO A 155 5.80 -2.13 -14.51
N HIS A 156 6.93 -2.71 -14.92
CA HIS A 156 7.83 -2.13 -15.95
C HIS A 156 7.31 -2.28 -17.39
N TYR A 157 6.06 -2.68 -17.57
CA TYR A 157 5.38 -2.66 -18.85
C TYR A 157 4.58 -1.37 -19.02
N SER A 158 4.94 -0.55 -20.00
CA SER A 158 4.23 0.69 -20.31
C SER A 158 2.93 0.39 -21.05
N GLN A 159 1.81 0.84 -20.48
CA GLN A 159 0.48 0.75 -21.07
C GLN A 159 0.03 2.13 -21.58
N SER A 160 -0.81 2.15 -22.60
CA SER A 160 -1.48 3.39 -23.04
C SER A 160 -2.42 3.91 -21.94
N ASN A 161 -2.48 5.23 -21.78
CA ASN A 161 -3.39 5.85 -20.81
C ASN A 161 -4.85 5.51 -21.12
N ILE A 162 -5.64 5.23 -20.09
CA ILE A 162 -7.07 5.00 -20.20
C ILE A 162 -7.79 6.32 -19.91
N GLU A 163 -8.53 6.84 -20.89
CA GLU A 163 -9.38 8.00 -20.70
C GLU A 163 -10.60 7.62 -19.87
N ILE A 164 -10.72 8.20 -18.67
CA ILE A 164 -11.83 7.93 -17.75
C ILE A 164 -13.01 8.82 -18.17
N TYR A 165 -13.90 8.27 -19.00
CA TYR A 165 -15.17 8.89 -19.30
C TYR A 165 -16.20 8.56 -18.20
N PRO A 166 -17.02 9.52 -17.74
CA PRO A 166 -17.95 9.33 -16.61
C PRO A 166 -19.12 8.36 -16.89
N THR A 167 -19.16 7.67 -18.03
CA THR A 167 -20.22 6.72 -18.36
C THR A 167 -19.63 5.46 -18.99
N SER A 168 -19.83 4.32 -18.32
CA SER A 168 -19.43 2.97 -18.72
C SER A 168 -17.95 2.63 -18.54
N TYR A 169 -17.59 2.25 -17.31
CA TYR A 169 -16.41 1.40 -17.12
C TYR A 169 -16.70 0.00 -17.67
N PRO A 170 -15.90 -0.53 -18.62
CA PRO A 170 -15.74 -1.96 -18.69
C PRO A 170 -15.06 -2.38 -17.39
N MET A 171 -15.84 -2.88 -16.43
CA MET A 171 -15.31 -3.62 -15.30
C MET A 171 -14.58 -4.83 -15.88
N PHE A 172 -13.26 -4.72 -16.08
CA PHE A 172 -12.41 -5.88 -16.29
C PHE A 172 -12.36 -6.63 -14.96
N VAL A 173 -13.39 -7.45 -14.71
CA VAL A 173 -13.32 -8.49 -13.69
C VAL A 173 -12.30 -9.50 -14.20
N PHE A 174 -11.10 -9.45 -13.64
CA PHE A 174 -10.07 -10.44 -13.88
C PHE A 174 -10.63 -11.81 -13.51
N ASN A 175 -10.97 -12.62 -14.51
CA ASN A 175 -11.41 -14.00 -14.31
C ASN A 175 -10.23 -14.92 -14.67
N PRO A 176 -9.49 -15.45 -13.68
CA PRO A 176 -8.30 -16.26 -13.93
C PRO A 176 -8.58 -17.53 -14.75
N ARG A 177 -9.84 -17.96 -14.84
CA ARG A 177 -10.23 -19.20 -15.55
C ARG A 177 -10.51 -19.01 -17.04
N LYS A 178 -10.44 -17.79 -17.57
CA LYS A 178 -10.77 -17.47 -18.97
C LYS A 178 -9.66 -16.69 -19.69
N LEU A 179 -8.41 -16.81 -19.25
CA LEU A 179 -7.30 -16.19 -19.96
C LEU A 179 -6.87 -17.06 -21.15
N ASN A 180 -6.90 -16.46 -22.33
CA ASN A 180 -6.15 -16.86 -23.51
C ASN A 180 -4.68 -16.40 -23.36
N ASP A 181 -3.76 -17.11 -24.04
CA ASP A 181 -2.30 -16.98 -23.85
C ASP A 181 -1.73 -15.56 -24.05
N GLU A 182 -2.46 -14.70 -24.76
CA GLU A 182 -2.08 -13.30 -25.03
C GLU A 182 -2.45 -12.35 -23.87
N GLU A 183 -3.61 -12.53 -23.24
CA GLU A 183 -4.01 -11.78 -22.05
C GLU A 183 -3.18 -12.20 -20.82
N ALA A 184 -2.78 -13.47 -20.75
CA ALA A 184 -1.90 -13.98 -19.69
C ALA A 184 -0.49 -13.41 -19.78
N ARG A 185 -0.04 -13.07 -20.99
CA ARG A 185 1.23 -12.34 -21.22
C ARG A 185 1.16 -10.87 -20.83
N SER A 186 -0.03 -10.28 -20.85
CA SER A 186 -0.28 -8.90 -20.38
C SER A 186 -0.19 -8.81 -18.85
N LEU A 187 -0.68 -9.83 -18.15
CA LEU A 187 -0.65 -9.92 -16.68
C LEU A 187 0.58 -10.70 -16.23
N ARG A 188 1.69 -9.96 -16.13
CA ARG A 188 3.03 -10.45 -15.77
C ARG A 188 3.14 -10.87 -14.30
N ILE A 189 2.46 -11.96 -13.94
CA ILE A 189 2.67 -12.68 -12.69
C ILE A 189 3.93 -13.53 -12.87
N HIS A 190 4.98 -13.20 -12.12
CA HIS A 190 6.27 -13.88 -12.20
C HIS A 190 6.60 -14.54 -10.86
N ALA A 191 7.30 -15.68 -10.90
CA ALA A 191 7.83 -16.35 -9.71
C ALA A 191 9.36 -16.31 -9.74
N SER A 192 9.99 -15.61 -8.79
CA SER A 192 11.44 -15.47 -8.69
C SER A 192 11.96 -16.19 -7.46
N PRO A 193 13.07 -16.96 -7.53
CA PRO A 193 13.67 -17.54 -6.33
C PRO A 193 13.98 -16.48 -5.28
N LEU A 194 13.88 -16.85 -4.01
CA LEU A 194 14.05 -15.97 -2.86
C LEU A 194 15.42 -15.26 -2.85
N ASN A 195 16.44 -15.92 -3.40
CA ASN A 195 17.80 -15.39 -3.58
C ASN A 195 18.05 -14.75 -4.97
N SER A 196 17.05 -14.77 -5.86
CA SER A 196 17.18 -14.40 -7.28
C SER A 196 16.96 -12.92 -7.58
N LEU A 197 16.99 -12.08 -6.55
CA LEU A 197 17.13 -10.63 -6.75
C LEU A 197 18.44 -10.26 -7.50
N LYS A 198 19.29 -11.23 -7.85
CA LYS A 198 20.46 -11.08 -8.72
C LYS A 198 20.20 -11.23 -10.23
N HIS A 199 19.07 -11.76 -10.70
CA HIS A 199 18.93 -12.12 -12.12
C HIS A 199 17.54 -11.79 -12.69
N LEU A 200 17.33 -10.52 -13.05
CA LEU A 200 16.51 -10.18 -14.22
C LEU A 200 17.50 -9.86 -15.34
N HIS A 201 17.98 -10.90 -16.03
CA HIS A 201 18.73 -10.71 -17.26
C HIS A 201 17.75 -10.23 -18.33
N ILE A 202 18.02 -9.05 -18.86
CA ILE A 202 17.43 -8.48 -20.06
C ILE A 202 17.53 -9.53 -21.17
N ALA A 203 16.43 -9.79 -21.86
CA ALA A 203 16.45 -10.62 -23.07
C ALA A 203 17.37 -9.95 -24.11
N ASN A 204 18.42 -10.68 -24.54
CA ASN A 204 19.38 -10.26 -25.54
C ASN A 204 18.80 -10.27 -26.95
N ASP A 205 19.16 -9.24 -27.74
CA ASP A 205 19.66 -9.26 -29.14
C ASP A 205 19.71 -7.78 -29.61
N THR A 206 20.76 -7.13 -30.15
CA THR A 206 21.90 -7.52 -31.00
C THR A 206 23.08 -6.48 -30.94
N HIS A 207 24.33 -6.95 -31.01
CA HIS A 207 25.62 -6.36 -31.47
C HIS A 207 26.12 -4.90 -31.14
N HIS A 208 27.15 -4.84 -30.26
CA HIS A 208 28.44 -4.05 -30.18
C HIS A 208 28.52 -2.49 -30.28
N PRO A 209 29.57 -1.80 -29.74
CA PRO A 209 30.63 -2.19 -28.80
C PRO A 209 30.78 -1.32 -27.52
N GLN A 210 31.73 -1.73 -26.68
CA GLN A 210 32.10 -1.25 -25.34
C GLN A 210 32.19 0.27 -25.18
N ASN A 211 31.72 0.76 -24.03
CA ASN A 211 32.35 1.83 -23.26
C ASN A 211 32.22 1.49 -21.78
N ASP A 212 33.33 1.65 -21.06
CA ASP A 212 33.44 1.53 -19.62
C ASP A 212 32.49 2.51 -18.95
N ASP A 213 31.54 2.00 -18.16
CA ASP A 213 30.80 2.82 -17.21
C ASP A 213 30.65 2.02 -15.92
N GLU A 214 30.97 2.70 -14.83
CA GLU A 214 31.05 2.20 -13.47
C GLU A 214 29.77 1.44 -13.11
N THR A 215 29.92 0.21 -12.62
CA THR A 215 28.81 -0.51 -12.00
C THR A 215 28.42 0.22 -10.73
N GLU A 216 27.49 1.17 -10.82
CA GLU A 216 26.74 1.67 -9.67
C GLU A 216 26.07 0.46 -9.01
N ASP A 217 26.56 0.14 -7.82
CA ASP A 217 26.11 -0.95 -6.98
C ASP A 217 24.72 -0.61 -6.40
N ASP A 218 23.70 -0.83 -7.22
CA ASP A 218 22.31 -0.72 -6.84
C ASP A 218 21.90 -1.99 -6.09
N GLY A 219 22.37 -2.11 -4.84
CA GLY A 219 21.87 -3.09 -3.88
C GLY A 219 20.34 -3.03 -3.78
N ILE A 220 19.71 -4.14 -3.36
CA ILE A 220 18.26 -4.12 -3.11
C ILE A 220 18.00 -3.24 -1.90
N GLU A 221 17.48 -2.05 -2.17
CA GLU A 221 17.16 -1.07 -1.15
C GLU A 221 15.72 -1.26 -0.70
N ASP A 222 15.63 -1.71 0.55
CA ASP A 222 14.46 -1.73 1.40
C ASP A 222 13.29 -2.57 0.89
N PHE A 223 12.58 -3.17 1.82
CA PHE A 223 11.29 -3.80 1.58
C PHE A 223 10.30 -3.11 2.50
N VAL A 224 9.12 -2.74 2.00
CA VAL A 224 8.01 -2.40 2.89
C VAL A 224 7.10 -3.60 2.93
N ILE A 225 6.93 -4.13 4.12
CA ILE A 225 5.86 -5.07 4.44
C ILE A 225 4.60 -4.26 4.67
N VAL A 226 3.48 -4.72 4.10
CA VAL A 226 2.17 -4.15 4.34
C VAL A 226 1.21 -5.16 4.98
#